data_AF-D1KDA9-F1
#
_entry.id   AF-D1KDA9-F1
#
_cell.length_a   1.000
_cell.length_b   1.000
_cell.length_c   1.000
_cell.angle_alpha   90.00
_cell.angle_beta   90.00
_cell.angle_gamma   90.00
#
_symmetry.space_group_name_H-M   'P 1'
#
loop_
_entity.id
_entity.type
_entity.pdbx_description
1 polymer ?
#
loop_
_entity_poly.entity_id
_entity_poly.type
_entity_poly.pdbx_seq_one_letter_code
_entity_poly.pdbx_strand_id
1 'polypeptide(L)'
;MANLNTKKTVNEWQALGVRTADDKDLPTSDMRASLMLPMGYSGPAFLAYRNFRAILNWNRSILYALSVGHLSDRLAGTPQLFATPIKEPSLSRDDITHIQTMLNQLGFDTGEPDGISGPKTRNATRDYQRANNLPIDGYVGYQLFQQLQ
;
A
#
# COMPACT_ATOMS: atom_id res chain seq x y z
N MET A 1 1.84 3.34 10.44
CA MET A 1 1.51 4.73 10.03
C MET A 1 0.97 4.81 8.60
N ALA A 2 1.50 4.04 7.63
CA ALA A 2 0.99 4.02 6.25
C ALA A 2 -0.27 3.14 6.12
N ASN A 3 -1.44 3.78 5.97
CA ASN A 3 -2.73 3.13 5.71
C ASN A 3 -3.69 4.18 5.11
N LEU A 4 -4.56 3.74 4.19
CA LEU A 4 -5.68 4.53 3.66
C LEU A 4 -6.66 5.05 4.73
N ASN A 5 -6.68 4.49 5.94
CA ASN A 5 -7.53 5.01 7.02
C ASN A 5 -6.86 6.12 7.84
N THR A 6 -5.54 6.23 7.80
CA THR A 6 -4.79 7.30 8.49
C THR A 6 -4.70 8.52 7.57
N LYS A 7 -5.36 9.61 7.96
CA LYS A 7 -5.38 10.87 7.20
C LYS A 7 -4.68 11.96 8.00
N LYS A 8 -3.74 12.65 7.35
CA LYS A 8 -3.06 13.85 7.85
C LYS A 8 -3.01 14.86 6.72
N THR A 9 -2.85 16.14 7.04
CA THR A 9 -2.54 17.18 6.06
C THR A 9 -1.18 16.92 5.41
N VAL A 10 -0.92 17.50 4.24
CA VAL A 10 0.41 17.41 3.61
C VAL A 10 1.48 18.01 4.53
N ASN A 11 1.17 19.14 5.17
CA ASN A 11 2.02 19.78 6.17
C ASN A 11 2.38 18.85 7.35
N GLU A 12 1.40 18.13 7.90
CA GLU A 12 1.63 17.15 8.97
C GLU A 12 2.48 15.96 8.51
N TRP A 13 2.30 15.47 7.27
CA TRP A 13 3.16 14.41 6.72
C TRP A 13 4.60 14.89 6.53
N GLN A 14 4.78 16.12 6.04
CA GLN A 14 6.10 16.73 5.93
C GLN A 14 6.80 16.85 7.29
N ALA A 15 6.08 17.27 8.33
CA ALA A 15 6.59 17.36 9.69
C ALA A 15 7.02 15.99 10.26
N LEU A 16 6.42 14.90 9.77
CA LEU A 16 6.81 13.52 10.08
C LEU A 16 7.98 13.00 9.22
N GLY A 17 8.57 13.83 8.37
CA GLY A 17 9.72 13.48 7.53
C GLY A 17 9.38 12.95 6.15
N VAL A 18 8.10 12.95 5.73
CA VAL A 18 7.76 12.57 4.35
C VAL A 18 8.28 13.64 3.38
N ARG A 19 8.90 13.20 2.29
CA ARG A 19 9.48 14.05 1.23
C ARG A 19 9.01 13.57 -0.14
N THR A 20 9.25 14.38 -1.16
CA THR A 20 9.06 13.96 -2.56
C THR A 20 10.07 12.87 -2.93
N ALA A 21 9.85 12.20 -4.06
CA ALA A 21 10.73 11.13 -4.52
C ALA A 21 12.17 11.60 -4.85
N ASP A 22 12.36 12.90 -5.13
CA ASP A 22 13.65 13.56 -5.34
C ASP A 22 14.17 14.28 -4.08
N ASP A 23 13.72 13.85 -2.90
CA ASP A 23 14.17 14.30 -1.57
C ASP A 23 13.93 15.79 -1.29
N LYS A 24 12.91 16.39 -1.92
CA LYS A 24 12.48 17.76 -1.64
C LYS A 24 11.32 17.81 -0.66
N ASP A 25 11.13 18.98 -0.07
CA ASP A 25 9.95 19.28 0.72
C ASP A 25 8.66 19.08 -0.11
N LEU A 26 7.63 18.56 0.56
CA LEU A 26 6.28 18.49 0.03
C LEU A 26 5.72 19.93 -0.15
N PRO A 27 4.80 20.14 -1.10
CA PRO A 27 4.15 21.44 -1.23
C PRO A 27 3.41 21.81 0.05
N THR A 28 3.57 23.05 0.51
CA THR A 28 2.84 23.57 1.69
C THR A 28 1.34 23.51 1.42
N SER A 29 0.61 22.70 2.18
CA SER A 29 -0.81 22.45 1.95
C SER A 29 -1.51 21.79 3.14
N ASP A 30 -2.74 22.24 3.41
CA ASP A 30 -3.64 21.61 4.39
C ASP A 30 -4.53 20.52 3.77
N MET A 31 -4.30 20.17 2.50
CA MET A 31 -5.00 19.05 1.86
C MET A 31 -4.73 17.75 2.61
N ARG A 32 -5.80 17.00 2.90
CA ARG A 32 -5.69 15.71 3.60
C ARG A 32 -5.30 14.60 2.64
N ALA A 33 -4.25 13.87 3.00
CA ALA A 33 -3.75 12.71 2.27
C ALA A 33 -3.50 11.52 3.20
N SER A 34 -3.42 10.33 2.62
CA SER A 34 -2.96 9.11 3.29
C SER A 34 -1.68 8.62 2.66
N LEU A 35 -0.68 8.28 3.48
CA LEU A 35 0.53 7.61 3.03
C LEU A 35 0.22 6.14 2.71
N MET A 36 0.61 5.70 1.52
CA MET A 36 0.42 4.34 1.02
C MET A 36 1.74 3.73 0.58
N LEU A 37 1.89 2.45 0.85
CA LEU A 37 3.04 1.63 0.48
C LEU A 37 2.54 0.42 -0.33
N PRO A 38 2.37 0.56 -1.65
CA PRO A 38 1.77 -0.48 -2.49
C PRO A 38 2.59 -1.76 -2.52
N MET A 39 3.92 -1.60 -2.39
CA MET A 39 4.94 -2.65 -2.42
C MET A 39 5.79 -2.68 -1.13
N GLY A 40 5.18 -2.37 0.01
CA GLY A 40 5.86 -2.41 1.31
C GLY A 40 6.82 -1.25 1.57
N TYR A 41 7.48 -1.27 2.73
CA TYR A 41 8.33 -0.16 3.20
C TYR A 41 9.62 0.03 2.39
N SER A 42 10.06 -0.99 1.65
CA SER A 42 11.20 -0.92 0.72
C SER A 42 10.83 -0.37 -0.65
N GLY A 43 9.53 -0.15 -0.89
CA GLY A 43 8.98 0.29 -2.16
C GLY A 43 8.70 1.80 -2.25
N PRO A 44 8.20 2.24 -3.42
CA PRO A 44 7.74 3.61 -3.57
C PRO A 44 6.57 3.93 -2.64
N ALA A 45 6.59 5.13 -2.08
CA ALA A 45 5.54 5.67 -1.24
C ALA A 45 4.71 6.70 -2.02
N PHE A 46 3.40 6.72 -1.75
CA PHE A 46 2.47 7.66 -2.39
C PHE A 46 1.60 8.36 -1.36
N LEU A 47 1.35 9.65 -1.57
CA LEU A 47 0.29 10.38 -0.88
C LEU A 47 -1.00 10.27 -1.69
N ALA A 48 -1.98 9.56 -1.13
CA ALA A 48 -3.29 9.36 -1.74
C ALA A 48 -4.31 10.40 -1.24
N TYR A 49 -4.84 11.18 -2.17
CA TYR A 49 -5.82 12.23 -1.91
C TYR A 49 -7.27 11.74 -2.09
N ARG A 50 -8.24 12.67 -2.01
CA ARG A 50 -9.68 12.36 -2.13
C ARG A 50 -10.05 11.75 -3.48
N ASN A 51 -9.44 12.21 -4.58
CA ASN A 51 -9.66 11.67 -5.93
C ASN A 51 -9.25 10.20 -6.04
N PHE A 52 -8.13 9.80 -5.42
CA PHE A 52 -7.71 8.40 -5.39
C PHE A 52 -8.77 7.49 -4.76
N ARG A 53 -9.43 7.97 -3.70
CA ARG A 53 -10.52 7.23 -3.05
C ARG A 53 -11.77 7.12 -3.91
N ALA A 54 -12.04 8.12 -4.75
CA ALA A 54 -13.14 8.06 -5.70
C ALA A 54 -12.92 6.92 -6.70
N ILE A 55 -11.68 6.72 -7.18
CA ILE A 55 -11.31 5.59 -8.05
C ILE A 55 -11.48 4.25 -7.31
N LEU A 56 -11.07 4.18 -6.03
CA LEU A 56 -11.25 2.98 -5.21
C LEU A 56 -12.72 2.58 -4.98
N ASN A 57 -13.65 3.54 -5.04
CA ASN A 57 -15.08 3.23 -4.94
C ASN A 57 -15.59 2.47 -6.17
N TRP A 58 -14.96 2.65 -7.34
CA TRP A 58 -15.26 1.88 -8.55
C TRP A 58 -14.65 0.48 -8.48
N ASN A 59 -13.39 0.38 -8.06
CA ASN A 59 -12.71 -0.90 -7.82
C ASN A 59 -11.78 -0.79 -6.61
N ARG A 60 -12.02 -1.65 -5.59
CA ARG A 60 -11.31 -1.63 -4.30
C ARG A 60 -9.87 -2.19 -4.36
N SER A 61 -9.16 -1.96 -5.45
CA SER A 61 -7.77 -2.34 -5.65
C SER A 61 -6.85 -1.11 -5.71
N ILE A 62 -5.85 -1.08 -4.81
CA ILE A 62 -4.83 -0.02 -4.78
C ILE A 62 -4.04 0.02 -6.09
N LEU A 63 -3.65 -1.15 -6.61
CA LEU A 63 -2.87 -1.23 -7.85
C LEU A 63 -3.71 -0.74 -9.04
N TYR A 64 -5.00 -1.08 -9.09
CA TYR A 64 -5.90 -0.54 -10.11
C TYR A 64 -5.95 0.99 -10.05
N ALA A 65 -6.22 1.56 -8.87
CA ALA A 65 -6.33 3.00 -8.71
C ALA A 65 -5.02 3.74 -9.00
N LEU A 66 -3.87 3.13 -8.67
CA LEU A 66 -2.54 3.65 -9.04
C LEU A 66 -2.32 3.60 -10.55
N SER A 67 -2.70 2.51 -11.22
CA SER A 67 -2.59 2.43 -12.68
C SER A 67 -3.44 3.47 -13.38
N VAL A 68 -4.67 3.72 -12.89
CA VAL A 68 -5.53 4.80 -13.42
C VAL A 68 -4.89 6.16 -13.23
N GLY A 69 -4.46 6.49 -12.00
CA GLY A 69 -3.81 7.76 -11.71
C GLY A 69 -2.53 7.96 -12.54
N HIS A 70 -1.68 6.93 -12.61
CA HIS A 70 -0.46 6.95 -13.39
C HIS A 70 -0.74 7.12 -14.88
N LEU A 71 -1.73 6.42 -15.44
CA LEU A 71 -2.11 6.60 -16.84
C LEU A 71 -2.61 8.03 -17.12
N SER A 72 -3.44 8.60 -16.23
CA SER A 72 -3.90 9.99 -16.35
C SER A 72 -2.73 10.98 -16.33
N ASP A 73 -1.77 10.79 -15.43
CA ASP A 73 -0.53 11.56 -15.32
C ASP A 73 0.29 11.48 -16.63
N ARG A 74 0.46 10.27 -17.19
CA ARG A 74 1.16 10.05 -18.47
C ARG A 74 0.46 10.73 -19.64
N LEU A 75 -0.88 10.72 -19.70
CA LEU A 75 -1.65 11.40 -20.74
C LEU A 75 -1.58 12.93 -20.62
N ALA A 76 -1.45 13.46 -19.41
CA ALA A 76 -1.28 14.88 -19.14
C ALA A 76 0.16 15.37 -19.34
N GLY A 77 1.10 14.49 -19.69
CA GLY A 77 2.51 14.83 -19.93
C GLY A 77 3.32 15.07 -18.66
N THR A 78 2.87 14.55 -17.50
CA THR A 78 3.66 14.65 -16.27
C THR A 78 4.94 13.81 -16.35
N PRO A 79 6.00 14.19 -15.62
CA PRO A 79 7.21 13.38 -15.51
C PRO A 79 6.93 11.96 -15.03
N GLN A 80 7.81 11.02 -15.41
CA GLN A 80 7.74 9.64 -14.96
C GLN A 80 7.97 9.53 -13.45
N LEU A 81 7.36 8.51 -12.83
CA LEU A 81 7.62 8.17 -11.44
C LEU A 81 9.11 7.87 -11.24
N PHE A 82 9.69 8.44 -10.18
CA PHE A 82 11.03 8.13 -9.72
C PHE A 82 10.94 7.09 -8.60
N ALA A 83 11.37 5.86 -8.88
CA ALA A 83 11.40 4.77 -7.90
C ALA A 83 12.40 3.71 -8.32
N THR A 84 13.10 3.12 -7.35
CA THR A 84 13.86 1.90 -7.56
C THR A 84 12.90 0.71 -7.63
N PRO A 85 12.96 -0.13 -8.68
CA PRO A 85 12.16 -1.35 -8.74
C PRO A 85 12.53 -2.28 -7.59
N ILE A 86 11.53 -2.78 -6.87
CA ILE A 86 11.73 -3.89 -5.93
C ILE A 86 11.90 -5.17 -6.75
N LYS A 87 12.88 -6.00 -6.38
CA LYS A 87 13.10 -7.32 -6.97
C LYS A 87 12.58 -8.38 -6.03
N GLU A 88 11.34 -8.81 -6.23
CA GLU A 88 10.77 -9.98 -5.56
C GLU A 88 9.99 -10.85 -6.56
N PRO A 89 9.89 -12.18 -6.33
CA PRO A 89 9.01 -13.04 -7.11
C PRO A 89 7.57 -12.56 -7.07
N SER A 90 6.89 -12.65 -8.21
CA SER A 90 5.45 -12.36 -8.27
C SER A 90 4.67 -13.45 -7.57
N LEU A 91 3.70 -13.07 -6.75
CA LEU A 91 2.75 -14.00 -6.15
C LEU A 91 1.60 -14.26 -7.11
N SER A 92 1.25 -15.54 -7.26
CA SER A 92 0.03 -15.97 -7.93
C SER A 92 -1.20 -15.72 -7.05
N ARG A 93 -2.40 -15.86 -7.62
CA ARG A 93 -3.64 -15.84 -6.82
C ARG A 93 -3.64 -16.95 -5.77
N ASP A 94 -3.12 -18.13 -6.10
CA ASP A 94 -3.07 -19.27 -5.18
C ASP A 94 -2.12 -19.01 -4.01
N ASP A 95 -0.99 -18.33 -4.26
CA ASP A 95 -0.07 -17.90 -3.19
C ASP A 95 -0.77 -16.92 -2.23
N ILE A 96 -1.57 -15.98 -2.77
CA ILE A 96 -2.34 -15.04 -1.94
C ILE A 96 -3.43 -15.76 -1.14
N THR A 97 -4.14 -16.71 -1.76
CA THR A 97 -5.14 -17.55 -1.07
C THR A 97 -4.49 -18.35 0.06
N HIS A 98 -3.27 -18.86 -0.16
CA HIS A 98 -2.50 -19.54 0.86
C HIS A 98 -2.15 -18.59 2.02
N ILE A 99 -1.64 -17.39 1.75
CA ILE A 99 -1.38 -16.36 2.77
C ILE A 99 -2.65 -16.07 3.58
N GLN A 100 -3.78 -15.84 2.92
CA GLN A 100 -5.05 -15.56 3.57
C GLN A 100 -5.47 -16.69 4.51
N THR A 101 -5.35 -17.94 4.04
CA THR A 101 -5.65 -19.14 4.81
C THR A 101 -4.75 -19.25 6.04
N MET A 102 -3.43 -19.06 5.89
CA MET A 102 -2.48 -19.14 6.99
C MET A 102 -2.70 -18.03 8.01
N LEU A 103 -2.95 -16.80 7.57
CA LEU A 103 -3.29 -15.69 8.46
C LEU A 103 -4.56 -15.98 9.27
N ASN A 104 -5.61 -16.52 8.64
CA ASN A 104 -6.83 -16.92 9.34
C ASN A 104 -6.57 -18.00 10.39
N GLN A 105 -5.77 -19.03 10.05
CA GLN A 105 -5.38 -20.09 11.00
C GLN A 105 -4.61 -19.55 12.21
N LEU A 106 -3.80 -18.51 12.00
CA LEU A 106 -3.07 -17.82 13.06
C LEU A 106 -3.92 -16.80 13.83
N GLY A 107 -5.21 -16.65 13.51
CA GLY A 107 -6.14 -15.76 14.20
C GLY A 107 -6.19 -14.32 13.66
N PHE A 108 -5.59 -14.05 12.50
CA PHE A 108 -5.64 -12.75 11.83
C PHE A 108 -6.70 -12.77 10.70
N ASP A 109 -7.87 -12.17 10.95
CA ASP A 109 -9.03 -12.23 10.05
C ASP A 109 -8.81 -11.52 8.69
N THR A 110 -8.60 -12.32 7.65
CA THR A 110 -8.53 -11.88 6.26
C THR A 110 -9.89 -11.95 5.53
N GLY A 111 -10.91 -12.55 6.14
CA GLY A 111 -12.17 -12.96 5.50
C GLY A 111 -12.05 -14.30 4.77
N GLU A 112 -12.96 -14.54 3.83
CA GLU A 112 -12.90 -15.69 2.92
C GLU A 112 -11.66 -15.59 2.02
N PRO A 113 -10.79 -16.61 1.97
CA PRO A 113 -9.64 -16.62 1.06
C PRO A 113 -10.09 -16.56 -0.41
N ASP A 114 -9.86 -15.43 -1.07
CA ASP A 114 -10.29 -15.12 -2.44
C ASP A 114 -9.11 -14.80 -3.40
N GLY A 115 -7.88 -14.86 -2.90
CA GLY A 115 -6.67 -14.55 -3.65
C GLY A 115 -6.50 -13.06 -3.96
N ILE A 116 -7.24 -12.17 -3.28
CA ILE A 116 -7.20 -10.72 -3.49
C ILE A 116 -6.68 -10.02 -2.23
N SER A 117 -5.56 -9.31 -2.37
CA SER A 117 -4.93 -8.52 -1.29
C SER A 117 -5.67 -7.19 -1.02
N GLY A 118 -6.96 -7.29 -0.68
CA GLY A 118 -7.85 -6.18 -0.37
C GLY A 118 -7.64 -5.58 1.03
N PRO A 119 -8.50 -4.63 1.45
CA PRO A 119 -8.35 -3.95 2.73
C PRO A 119 -8.34 -4.89 3.95
N LYS A 120 -9.17 -5.96 3.95
CA LYS A 120 -9.21 -6.93 5.05
C LYS A 120 -7.89 -7.70 5.16
N THR A 121 -7.45 -8.34 4.07
CA THR A 121 -6.17 -9.05 4.02
C THR A 121 -5.01 -8.16 4.45
N ARG A 122 -4.93 -6.93 3.94
CA ARG A 122 -3.87 -5.97 4.32
C ARG A 122 -3.95 -5.53 5.79
N ASN A 123 -5.13 -5.51 6.41
CA ASN A 123 -5.25 -5.21 7.84
C ASN A 123 -4.78 -6.41 8.67
N ALA A 124 -5.24 -7.62 8.36
CA ALA A 124 -4.76 -8.85 8.99
C ALA A 124 -3.23 -9.00 8.88
N THR A 125 -2.65 -8.70 7.71
CA THR A 125 -1.20 -8.66 7.53
C THR A 125 -0.52 -7.69 8.50
N ARG A 126 -1.08 -6.49 8.71
CA ARG A 126 -0.52 -5.53 9.69
C ARG A 126 -0.60 -6.06 11.10
N ASP A 127 -1.68 -6.77 11.43
CA ASP A 127 -1.87 -7.35 12.76
C ASP A 127 -0.89 -8.50 12.99
N TYR A 128 -0.67 -9.36 12.00
CA TYR A 128 0.37 -10.38 12.00
C TYR A 128 1.77 -9.77 12.12
N GLN A 129 2.08 -8.75 11.32
CA GLN A 129 3.37 -8.06 11.37
C GLN A 129 3.62 -7.46 12.76
N ARG A 130 2.59 -6.85 13.37
CA ARG A 130 2.68 -6.30 14.72
C ARG A 130 2.94 -7.39 15.76
N ALA A 131 2.22 -8.51 15.67
CA ALA A 131 2.37 -9.63 16.61
C ALA A 131 3.76 -10.30 16.52
N ASN A 132 4.40 -10.23 15.36
CA ASN A 132 5.69 -10.87 15.09
C ASN A 132 6.87 -9.90 15.02
N ASN A 133 6.71 -8.65 15.51
CA ASN A 133 7.76 -7.61 15.48
C ASN A 133 8.35 -7.33 14.09
N LEU A 134 7.53 -7.46 13.04
CA LEU A 134 7.89 -7.14 11.66
C LEU A 134 7.50 -5.68 11.33
N PRO A 135 8.11 -5.07 10.29
CA PRO A 135 7.66 -3.77 9.78
C PRO A 135 6.16 -3.80 9.44
N ILE A 136 5.38 -2.91 10.06
CA ILE A 136 3.90 -2.87 9.96
C ILE A 136 3.47 -2.06 8.72
N ASP A 137 3.79 -2.57 7.53
CA ASP A 137 3.47 -1.94 6.24
C ASP A 137 2.16 -2.46 5.61
N GLY A 138 1.70 -3.65 6.00
CA GLY A 138 0.53 -4.32 5.45
C GLY A 138 0.69 -4.76 4.00
N TYR A 139 1.92 -5.01 3.57
CA TYR A 139 2.21 -5.50 2.23
C TYR A 139 2.09 -7.03 2.16
N VAL A 140 1.25 -7.50 1.23
CA VAL A 140 1.03 -8.91 0.94
C VAL A 140 1.96 -9.28 -0.21
N GLY A 141 3.25 -9.44 0.11
CA GLY A 141 4.33 -9.70 -0.84
C GLY A 141 5.12 -10.95 -0.50
N TYR A 142 6.19 -11.20 -1.27
CA TYR A 142 6.95 -12.45 -1.17
C TYR A 142 7.56 -12.69 0.21
N GLN A 143 8.01 -11.64 0.91
CA GLN A 143 8.53 -11.77 2.26
C GLN A 143 7.49 -12.36 3.23
N LEU A 144 6.23 -11.90 3.16
CA LEU A 144 5.16 -12.44 4.00
C LEU A 144 4.85 -13.88 3.62
N PHE A 145 4.84 -14.20 2.32
CA PHE A 145 4.65 -15.56 1.84
C PHE A 145 5.66 -16.53 2.46
N GLN A 146 6.94 -16.17 2.47
CA GLN A 146 8.00 -16.99 3.07
C GLN A 146 7.85 -17.18 4.59
N GLN A 147 7.25 -16.23 5.31
CA GLN A 147 7.03 -16.33 6.75
C GLN A 147 5.85 -17.24 7.12
N LEU A 148 4.99 -17.55 6.16
CA LEU A 148 3.77 -18.34 6.35
C LEU A 148 3.85 -19.74 5.75
N GLN A 149 5.03 -20.16 5.27
CA GLN A 149 5.31 -21.53 4.84
C GLN A 149 5.65 -22.45 6.01
#